data_AF-A0A7S1EIF2-F1
#
_entry.id   AF-A0A7S1EIF2-F1
#
_cell.length_a   1.000
_cell.length_b   1.000
_cell.length_c   1.000
_cell.angle_alpha   90.00
_cell.angle_beta   90.00
_cell.angle_gamma   90.00
#
_symmetry.space_group_name_H-M   'P 1'
#
loop_
_entity.id
_entity.type
_entity.pdbx_description
1 polymer ?
#
loop_
_entity_poly.entity_id
_entity_poly.type
_entity_poly.pdbx_seq_one_letter_code
_entity_poly.pdbx_strand_id
1 'polypeptide(L)'
;LQPPQNLESHPASIRARCLAALHESLLQRGISIPDRFCDGLTFVIMIDPVRLPSGGVVDRSVMERHLLYTEADPFTRQPMSLSDAVGEEALRGEIREFLREHGVEHGVEHGVEHG
;
A
#
# COMPACT_ATOMS: atom_id res chain seq x y z
N LEU A 1 14.21 4.23 18.53
CA LEU A 1 14.20 5.01 17.28
C LEU A 1 13.21 6.14 17.47
N GLN A 2 13.65 7.40 17.49
CA GLN A 2 12.71 8.52 17.42
C GLN A 2 12.25 8.66 15.97
N PRO A 3 10.94 8.85 15.70
CA PRO A 3 10.49 9.06 14.33
C PRO A 3 11.18 10.30 13.73
N PRO A 4 11.50 10.29 12.43
CA PRO A 4 12.11 11.44 11.77
C PRO A 4 11.23 12.67 11.92
N GLN A 5 11.84 13.85 12.10
CA GLN A 5 11.12 15.10 12.39
C GLN A 5 10.19 15.59 11.25
N ASN A 6 10.20 14.95 10.08
CA ASN A 6 9.38 15.34 8.92
C ASN A 6 8.55 14.18 8.34
N LEU A 7 8.04 13.32 9.21
CA LEU A 7 7.33 12.11 8.84
C LEU A 7 6.03 12.36 8.05
N GLU A 8 5.33 13.45 8.33
CA GLU A 8 4.08 13.81 7.64
C GLU A 8 4.32 14.22 6.17
N SER A 9 5.47 14.81 5.88
CA SER A 9 5.88 15.19 4.52
C SER A 9 6.68 14.11 3.81
N HIS A 10 6.94 12.97 4.46
CA HIS A 10 7.64 11.86 3.82
C HIS A 10 6.82 11.32 2.64
N PRO A 11 7.44 11.00 1.48
CA PRO A 11 6.71 10.50 0.31
C PRO A 11 5.78 9.32 0.60
N ALA A 12 6.24 8.34 1.38
CA ALA A 12 5.41 7.21 1.82
C ALA A 12 4.15 7.64 2.60
N SER A 13 4.27 8.64 3.47
CA SER A 13 3.13 9.19 4.23
C SER A 13 2.17 9.98 3.36
N ILE A 14 2.67 10.69 2.36
CA ILE A 14 1.85 11.39 1.36
C ILE A 14 1.05 10.35 0.55
N ARG A 15 1.73 9.32 0.01
CA ARG A 15 1.09 8.24 -0.74
C ARG A 15 0.04 7.50 0.09
N ALA A 16 0.34 7.12 1.32
CA ALA A 16 -0.61 6.43 2.20
C ALA A 16 -1.87 7.27 2.48
N ARG A 17 -1.76 8.61 2.52
CA ARG A 17 -2.93 9.50 2.62
C ARG A 17 -3.71 9.57 1.31
N CYS A 18 -3.02 9.60 0.16
CA CYS A 18 -3.68 9.54 -1.14
C CYS A 18 -4.49 8.25 -1.32
N LEU A 19 -4.02 7.11 -0.81
CA LEU A 19 -4.78 5.85 -0.81
C LEU A 19 -6.07 5.96 -0.01
N ALA A 20 -6.01 6.54 1.19
CA ALA A 20 -7.21 6.77 2.00
C ALA A 20 -8.21 7.68 1.29
N ALA A 21 -7.74 8.79 0.70
CA ALA A 21 -8.58 9.70 -0.07
C ALA A 21 -9.20 9.02 -1.31
N LEU A 22 -8.46 8.16 -2.00
CA LEU A 22 -8.96 7.36 -3.12
C LEU A 22 -10.05 6.39 -2.64
N HIS A 23 -9.80 5.65 -1.56
CA HIS A 23 -10.76 4.72 -0.99
C HIS A 23 -12.07 5.45 -0.61
N GLU A 24 -11.96 6.57 0.11
CA GLU A 24 -13.12 7.39 0.48
C GLU A 24 -13.88 7.89 -0.76
N SER A 25 -13.17 8.35 -1.80
CA SER A 25 -13.78 8.81 -3.05
C SER A 25 -14.58 7.69 -3.75
N LEU A 26 -14.05 6.46 -3.78
CA LEU A 26 -14.76 5.31 -4.34
C LEU A 26 -16.05 5.01 -3.54
N LEU A 27 -15.95 4.98 -2.20
CA LEU A 27 -17.13 4.76 -1.34
C LEU A 27 -18.18 5.86 -1.49
N GLN A 28 -17.76 7.13 -1.58
CA GLN A 28 -18.66 8.27 -1.80
C GLN A 28 -19.41 8.19 -3.13
N ARG A 29 -18.83 7.52 -4.13
CA ARG A 29 -19.45 7.24 -5.43
C ARG A 29 -20.38 6.01 -5.39
N GLY A 30 -20.54 5.36 -4.23
CA GLY A 30 -21.34 4.16 -4.06
C GLY A 30 -20.66 2.89 -4.58
N ILE A 31 -19.34 2.92 -4.79
CA ILE A 31 -18.59 1.77 -5.31
C ILE A 31 -18.27 0.84 -4.13
N SER A 32 -18.64 -0.44 -4.26
CA SER A 32 -18.25 -1.48 -3.31
C SER A 32 -16.85 -1.97 -3.65
N ILE A 33 -15.90 -1.76 -2.73
CA ILE A 33 -14.51 -2.20 -2.89
C ILE A 33 -14.41 -3.62 -2.31
N PRO A 34 -13.97 -4.63 -3.09
CA PRO A 34 -13.72 -5.96 -2.58
C PRO A 34 -12.63 -5.97 -1.48
N ASP A 35 -12.87 -6.68 -0.37
CA ASP A 35 -11.93 -6.76 0.76
C ASP A 35 -10.52 -7.20 0.36
N ARG A 36 -10.40 -8.08 -0.64
CA ARG A 36 -9.09 -8.54 -1.14
C ARG A 36 -8.24 -7.43 -1.77
N PHE A 37 -8.85 -6.31 -2.14
CA PHE A 37 -8.15 -5.13 -2.67
C PHE A 37 -7.72 -4.16 -1.57
N CYS A 38 -8.16 -4.40 -0.34
CA CYS A 38 -7.86 -3.57 0.80
C CYS A 38 -6.60 -4.06 1.53
N ASP A 39 -5.80 -3.10 1.97
CA ASP A 39 -4.59 -3.29 2.75
C ASP A 39 -4.92 -3.98 4.08
N GLY A 40 -4.16 -5.02 4.44
CA GLY A 40 -4.41 -5.81 5.65
C GLY A 40 -4.18 -5.08 6.97
N LEU A 41 -3.57 -3.89 6.95
CA LEU A 41 -3.28 -3.08 8.13
C LEU A 41 -4.24 -1.88 8.27
N THR A 42 -4.55 -1.21 7.16
CA THR A 42 -5.27 0.06 7.12
C THR A 42 -6.67 -0.07 6.55
N PHE A 43 -7.01 -1.20 5.92
CA PHE A 43 -8.30 -1.48 5.29
C PHE A 43 -8.67 -0.51 4.15
N VAL A 44 -7.71 0.25 3.63
CA VAL A 44 -7.90 1.11 2.46
C VAL A 44 -7.47 0.39 1.18
N ILE A 45 -7.92 0.86 0.02
CA ILE A 45 -7.57 0.23 -1.25
C ILE A 45 -6.06 0.32 -1.49
N MET A 46 -5.46 -0.76 -1.98
CA MET A 46 -4.04 -0.81 -2.33
C MET A 46 -3.81 -0.32 -3.77
N ILE A 47 -2.60 0.12 -4.07
CA ILE A 47 -2.15 0.44 -5.43
C ILE A 47 -0.95 -0.43 -5.80
N ASP A 48 -0.01 -0.60 -4.86
CA ASP A 48 1.17 -1.41 -5.02
C ASP A 48 1.21 -2.47 -3.92
N PRO A 49 0.37 -3.53 -4.04
CA PRO A 49 0.29 -4.57 -3.04
C PRO A 49 1.61 -5.35 -2.97
N VAL A 50 2.11 -5.55 -1.75
CA VAL A 50 3.26 -6.38 -1.43
C VAL A 50 2.87 -7.41 -0.38
N ARG A 51 3.40 -8.63 -0.53
CA ARG A 51 3.26 -9.71 0.43
C ARG A 51 4.45 -9.73 1.37
N LEU A 52 4.15 -9.72 2.66
CA LEU A 52 5.13 -9.86 3.73
C LEU A 52 5.48 -11.35 3.95
N PRO A 53 6.63 -11.68 4.55
CA PRO A 53 6.99 -13.05 4.93
C PRO A 53 5.97 -13.73 5.85
N SER A 54 5.25 -12.94 6.66
CA SER A 54 4.14 -13.41 7.51
C SER A 54 2.90 -13.84 6.73
N GLY A 55 2.86 -13.60 5.42
CA GLY A 55 1.75 -13.89 4.52
C GLY A 55 0.73 -12.77 4.38
N GLY A 56 0.81 -11.72 5.22
CA GLY A 56 -0.03 -10.53 5.10
C GLY A 56 0.25 -9.76 3.81
N VAL A 57 -0.78 -9.14 3.25
CA VAL A 57 -0.68 -8.28 2.06
C VAL A 57 -1.03 -6.85 2.46
N VAL A 58 -0.14 -5.92 2.11
CA VAL A 58 -0.24 -4.49 2.43
C VAL A 58 0.22 -3.67 1.22
N ASP A 59 -0.14 -2.40 1.15
CA ASP A 59 0.41 -1.48 0.17
C ASP A 59 1.85 -1.11 0.54
N ARG A 60 2.73 -1.06 -0.45
CA ARG A 60 4.15 -0.71 -0.26
C ARG A 60 4.33 0.60 0.50
N SER A 61 3.55 1.65 0.21
CA SER A 61 3.68 2.94 0.86
C SER A 61 3.26 2.92 2.33
N VAL A 62 2.29 2.07 2.67
CA VAL A 62 1.87 1.82 4.05
C VAL A 62 2.97 1.08 4.81
N MET A 63 3.58 0.06 4.19
CA MET A 63 4.69 -0.68 4.80
C MET A 63 5.95 0.16 4.96
N GLU A 64 6.33 0.94 3.94
CA GLU A 64 7.43 1.92 4.02
C GLU A 64 7.22 2.88 5.19
N ARG A 65 6.01 3.45 5.30
CA ARG A 65 5.68 4.34 6.41
C ARG A 65 5.80 3.63 7.75
N HIS A 66 5.34 2.38 7.87
CA HIS A 66 5.45 1.59 9.10
C HIS A 66 6.92 1.42 9.51
N LEU A 67 7.78 1.06 8.57
CA LEU A 67 9.22 0.83 8.80
C LEU A 67 9.96 2.10 9.23
N LEU A 68 9.48 3.30 8.89
CA LEU A 68 10.02 4.56 9.42
C LEU A 68 9.82 4.70 10.94
N TYR A 69 8.80 4.07 11.51
CA TYR A 69 8.54 4.06 12.95
C TYR A 69 9.16 2.83 13.63
N THR A 70 9.03 1.66 13.01
CA THR A 70 9.41 0.37 13.60
C THR A 70 9.82 -0.60 12.51
N GLU A 71 11.07 -1.08 12.58
CA GLU A 71 11.64 -2.08 11.66
C GLU A 71 11.17 -3.50 11.99
N ALA A 72 9.85 -3.70 11.99
CA ALA A 72 9.22 -4.99 12.26
C ALA A 72 8.00 -5.22 11.38
N ASP A 73 7.64 -6.49 11.22
CA ASP A 73 6.39 -6.90 10.60
C ASP A 73 5.19 -6.46 11.49
N PRO A 74 4.17 -5.79 10.92
CA PRO A 74 3.07 -5.23 11.71
C PRO A 74 2.16 -6.29 12.35
N PHE A 75 2.18 -7.53 11.86
CA PHE A 75 1.32 -8.63 12.34
C PHE A 75 2.04 -9.53 13.35
N THR A 76 3.32 -9.83 13.11
CA THR A 76 4.11 -10.76 13.95
C THR A 76 5.07 -10.06 14.90
N ARG A 77 5.37 -8.78 14.66
CA ARG A 77 6.39 -7.98 15.35
C ARG A 77 7.82 -8.55 15.24
N GLN A 78 8.06 -9.45 14.29
CA GLN A 78 9.40 -9.93 13.99
C GLN A 78 10.17 -8.84 13.21
N PRO A 79 11.49 -8.69 13.42
CA PRO A 79 12.30 -7.75 12.67
C PRO A 79 12.15 -7.96 11.16
N MET A 80 11.93 -6.88 10.43
CA MET A 80 11.70 -6.91 8.98
C MET A 80 12.17 -5.62 8.32
N SER A 81 12.64 -5.74 7.08
CA SER A 81 12.97 -4.65 6.18
C SER A 81 12.06 -4.68 4.93
N LEU A 82 12.04 -3.60 4.15
CA LEU A 82 11.21 -3.56 2.94
C LEU A 82 11.65 -4.57 1.87
N SER A 83 12.94 -4.92 1.83
CA SER A 83 13.46 -5.93 0.89
C SER A 83 12.96 -7.35 1.16
N ASP A 84 12.41 -7.60 2.35
CA ASP A 84 11.80 -8.89 2.68
C ASP A 84 10.39 -9.05 2.07
N ALA A 85 9.80 -7.95 1.56
CA ALA A 85 8.48 -7.95 0.93
C ALA A 85 8.56 -8.20 -0.58
N VAL A 86 7.65 -9.02 -1.09
CA VAL A 86 7.56 -9.39 -2.52
C VAL A 86 6.34 -8.74 -3.16
N GLY A 87 6.46 -8.22 -4.38
CA GLY A 87 5.33 -7.62 -5.10
C GLY A 87 4.23 -8.64 -5.45
N GLU A 88 2.96 -8.28 -5.22
CA GLU A 88 1.79 -9.09 -5.57
C GLU A 88 1.24 -8.69 -6.94
N GLU A 89 1.97 -9.02 -8.00
CA GLU A 89 1.72 -8.57 -9.37
C GLU A 89 0.32 -8.90 -9.90
N ALA A 90 -0.18 -10.11 -9.61
CA ALA A 90 -1.51 -10.53 -10.04
C ALA A 90 -2.60 -9.65 -9.39
N LEU A 91 -2.52 -9.45 -8.08
CA LEU A 91 -3.46 -8.60 -7.33
C LEU A 91 -3.36 -7.15 -7.78
N ARG A 92 -2.14 -6.67 -8.04
CA ARG A 92 -1.90 -5.33 -8.60
C ARG A 92 -2.62 -5.15 -9.93
N GLY A 93 -2.57 -6.15 -10.81
CA GLY A 93 -3.31 -6.16 -12.07
C GLY A 93 -4.82 -6.08 -11.87
N GLU A 94 -5.36 -6.89 -10.96
CA GLU A 94 -6.80 -6.90 -10.63
C GLU A 94 -7.29 -5.55 -10.08
N ILE A 95 -6.52 -4.94 -9.17
CA ILE A 95 -6.89 -3.64 -8.59
C ILE A 95 -6.83 -2.54 -9.65
N ARG A 96 -5.80 -2.56 -10.52
CA ARG A 96 -5.69 -1.59 -11.62
C ARG A 96 -6.88 -1.68 -12.56
N GLU A 97 -7.29 -2.88 -12.92
CA GLU A 97 -8.45 -3.07 -13.79
C GLU A 97 -9.73 -2.59 -13.10
N PHE A 98 -9.93 -2.92 -11.82
CA PHE A 98 -11.03 -2.40 -11.04
C PHE A 98 -11.07 -0.86 -11.01
N LEU A 99 -9.94 -0.21 -10.75
CA LEU A 99 -9.86 1.26 -10.76
C LEU A 99 -10.20 1.85 -12.14
N ARG A 100 -9.71 1.22 -13.21
CA ARG A 100 -9.97 1.62 -14.60
C ARG A 100 -11.45 1.51 -14.95
N GLU A 101 -12.11 0.41 -14.59
CA GLU A 101 -13.56 0.21 -14.76
C GLU A 101 -14.38 1.27 -14.05
N HIS A 102 -13.86 1.78 -12.93
CA HIS A 102 -14.47 2.85 -12.15
C HIS A 102 -13.92 4.24 -12.50
N GLY A 103 -13.27 4.42 -13.65
CA GLY A 103 -12.83 5.72 -14.14
C GLY A 103 -11.80 6.44 -13.26
N VAL A 104 -11.01 5.68 -12.50
CA VAL A 104 -9.86 6.19 -11.75
C VAL A 104 -8.60 5.88 -12.53
N GLU A 105 -7.92 6.92 -13.00
CA GLU A 105 -6.58 6.79 -13.54
C GLU A 105 -5.56 6.88 -12.41
N HIS A 106 -4.72 5.87 -12.25
CA HIS A 106 -3.63 5.90 -11.28
C HIS A 106 -2.29 6.01 -12.02
N GLY A 107 -1.48 7.02 -11.66
CA GLY A 107 -0.16 7.23 -12.23
C GLY A 107 0.75 6.04 -11.94
N VAL A 108 1.15 5.31 -12.97
CA VAL A 108 2.02 4.14 -12.83
C VAL A 108 3.47 4.63 -12.85
N GLU A 109 4.12 4.70 -11.70
CA GLU A 109 5.57 4.67 -11.66
C GLU A 109 6.02 3.22 -11.88
N HIS A 110 6.28 2.91 -13.16
CA HIS A 110 6.95 1.69 -13.61
C HIS A 110 8.38 1.69 -13.03
N GLY A 111 8.55 1.22 -11.80
CA GLY A 111 9.85 0.83 -11.26
C GLY A 111 10.27 -0.51 -11.84
N VAL A 112 10.66 -0.53 -13.11
CA VAL A 112 11.43 -1.64 -13.68
C VAL A 112 12.88 -1.43 -13.23
N GLU A 113 13.29 -2.07 -12.14
CA GLU A 113 14.72 -2.25 -11.87
C GLU A 113 15.13 -3.63 -12.39
N HIS A 114 15.39 -3.68 -13.70
CA HIS A 114 16.33 -4.66 -14.25
C HIS A 114 17.75 -4.17 -13.91
N GLY A 115 18.47 -4.95 -13.12
CA GLY A 115 19.89 -4.77 -12.82
C GLY A 115 20.46 -6.01 -12.15
#